data_AF-A0AA43EQY8-F1
#
_entry.id   AF-A0AA43EQY8-F1
#
_cell.length_a   1.000
_cell.length_b   1.000
_cell.length_c   1.000
_cell.angle_alpha   90.00
_cell.angle_beta   90.00
_cell.angle_gamma   90.00
#
_symmetry.space_group_name_H-M   'P 1'
#
loop_
_entity.id
_entity.type
_entity.pdbx_description
1 polymer ?
#
loop_
_entity_poly.entity_id
_entity_poly.type
_entity_poly.pdbx_seq_one_letter_code
_entity_poly.pdbx_strand_id
1 'polypeptide(L)'
;MKINAPNNPEDYFRETAHAVKHFYAGLDSCWLCYQEGLQHWDMSQVSQPMTAERKAALNRYLESAGKYFDLKFSEAMLVGAILQVAYMAIRLYSRNNSIPTSCAVLVASSNMSAIPFCIGQERHGVPIGLIVYAARNQYNHWDETPHDIPRKVFSALSASFEHNVLADLAFELSNPTINVYASEVLLLALGWRSYDTYLAEMKSLLI
;
A
#
# COMPACT_ATOMS: atom_id res chain seq x y z
N MET A 1 -12.64 30.10 4.76
CA MET A 1 -12.81 29.24 5.94
C MET A 1 -11.51 28.47 6.16
N LYS A 2 -10.87 28.56 7.33
CA LYS A 2 -9.65 27.79 7.62
C LYS A 2 -10.05 26.44 8.21
N ILE A 3 -9.62 25.35 7.58
CA ILE A 3 -9.83 24.00 8.11
C ILE A 3 -8.71 23.75 9.13
N ASN A 4 -9.07 23.48 10.38
CA ASN A 4 -8.12 23.11 11.43
C ASN A 4 -8.05 21.59 11.55
N ALA A 5 -6.89 21.08 11.98
CA ALA A 5 -6.79 19.67 12.33
C ALA A 5 -7.67 19.35 13.55
N PRO A 6 -8.33 18.18 13.59
CA PRO A 6 -9.08 17.72 14.76
C PRO A 6 -8.22 17.61 16.02
N ASN A 7 -8.83 17.69 17.20
CA ASN A 7 -8.08 17.76 18.47
C ASN A 7 -7.57 16.40 18.96
N ASN A 8 -8.17 15.30 18.51
CA ASN A 8 -7.87 13.93 18.93
C ASN A 8 -8.01 12.95 17.74
N PRO A 9 -7.42 11.75 17.83
CA PRO A 9 -7.48 10.76 16.75
C PRO A 9 -8.90 10.28 16.45
N GLU A 10 -9.82 10.18 17.42
CA GLU A 10 -11.20 9.77 17.20
C GLU A 10 -11.95 10.72 16.27
N ASP A 11 -11.84 12.02 16.52
CA ASP A 11 -12.41 13.08 15.70
C ASP A 11 -11.79 13.08 14.30
N TYR A 12 -10.47 12.90 14.21
CA TYR A 12 -9.76 12.77 12.94
C TYR A 12 -10.31 11.62 12.08
N PHE A 13 -10.46 10.43 12.66
CA PHE A 13 -11.00 9.29 11.94
C PHE A 13 -12.47 9.48 11.57
N ARG A 14 -13.28 10.12 12.43
CA ARG A 14 -14.68 10.43 12.11
C ARG A 14 -14.79 11.40 10.94
N GLU A 15 -13.98 12.44 10.91
CA GLU A 15 -14.02 13.48 9.86
C GLU A 15 -13.45 12.99 8.53
N THR A 16 -12.43 12.14 8.55
CA THR A 16 -11.83 11.57 7.34
C THR A 16 -12.56 10.32 6.81
N ALA A 17 -13.43 9.70 7.62
CA ALA A 17 -14.14 8.47 7.30
C ALA A 17 -14.84 8.51 5.94
N HIS A 18 -15.52 9.61 5.62
CA HIS A 18 -16.25 9.76 4.37
C HIS A 18 -15.32 9.64 3.16
N ALA A 19 -14.17 10.34 3.18
CA ALA A 19 -13.20 10.31 2.10
C ALA A 19 -12.57 8.92 1.95
N VAL A 20 -12.09 8.32 3.05
CA VAL A 20 -11.41 7.02 2.99
C VAL A 20 -12.35 5.92 2.50
N LYS A 21 -13.62 5.91 2.93
CA LYS A 21 -14.63 4.96 2.41
C LYS A 21 -14.82 5.08 0.90
N HIS A 22 -14.83 6.30 0.37
CA HIS A 22 -14.96 6.52 -1.08
C HIS A 22 -13.69 6.12 -1.82
N PHE A 23 -12.51 6.27 -1.22
CA PHE A 23 -11.28 5.75 -1.82
C PHE A 23 -11.32 4.22 -1.95
N TYR A 24 -11.76 3.51 -0.91
CA TYR A 24 -11.97 2.05 -0.99
C TYR A 24 -13.01 1.66 -2.04
N ALA A 25 -14.14 2.37 -2.11
CA ALA A 25 -15.13 2.11 -3.17
C ALA A 25 -14.55 2.31 -4.59
N GLY A 26 -13.67 3.30 -4.77
CA GLY A 26 -12.94 3.50 -6.02
C GLY A 26 -11.96 2.36 -6.32
N LEU A 27 -11.27 1.84 -5.30
CA LEU A 27 -10.37 0.69 -5.43
C LEU A 27 -11.13 -0.56 -5.85
N ASP A 28 -12.26 -0.83 -5.19
CA ASP A 28 -13.15 -1.94 -5.54
C ASP A 28 -13.58 -1.83 -7.01
N SER A 29 -13.94 -0.62 -7.45
CA SER A 29 -14.29 -0.37 -8.86
C SER A 29 -13.13 -0.67 -9.82
N CYS A 30 -11.88 -0.40 -9.44
CA CYS A 30 -10.72 -0.74 -10.28
C CYS A 30 -10.52 -2.25 -10.38
N TRP A 31 -10.72 -2.98 -9.27
CA TRP A 31 -10.52 -4.42 -9.24
C TRP A 31 -11.63 -5.23 -9.90
N LEU A 32 -12.83 -4.68 -10.06
CA LEU A 32 -13.90 -5.37 -10.79
C LEU A 32 -13.44 -5.79 -12.19
N CYS A 33 -12.72 -4.92 -12.93
CA CYS A 33 -12.18 -5.27 -14.25
C CYS A 33 -11.19 -6.45 -14.19
N TYR A 34 -10.36 -6.50 -13.15
CA TYR A 34 -9.44 -7.62 -12.95
C TYR A 34 -10.18 -8.91 -12.60
N GLN A 35 -11.17 -8.84 -11.71
CA GLN A 35 -11.99 -9.99 -11.30
C GLN A 35 -12.77 -10.58 -12.48
N GLU A 36 -13.35 -9.73 -13.34
CA GLU A 36 -14.01 -10.16 -14.58
C GLU A 36 -13.02 -10.88 -15.52
N GLY A 37 -11.82 -10.34 -15.68
CA GLY A 37 -10.77 -10.99 -16.48
C GLY A 37 -10.41 -12.38 -15.94
N LEU A 38 -10.22 -12.50 -14.63
CA LEU A 38 -9.85 -13.77 -13.99
C LEU A 38 -10.88 -14.89 -14.19
N GLN A 39 -12.16 -14.58 -14.41
CA GLN A 39 -13.17 -15.59 -14.74
C GLN A 39 -12.91 -16.29 -16.08
N HIS A 40 -12.07 -15.70 -16.94
CA HIS A 40 -11.69 -16.25 -18.24
C HIS A 40 -10.28 -16.84 -18.25
N TRP A 41 -9.55 -16.76 -17.15
CA TRP A 41 -8.19 -17.28 -17.01
C TRP A 41 -8.18 -18.63 -16.30
N ASP A 42 -7.66 -19.65 -16.99
CA ASP A 42 -7.47 -20.99 -16.42
C ASP A 42 -6.02 -21.44 -16.62
N MET A 43 -5.22 -21.29 -15.55
CA MET A 43 -3.80 -21.70 -15.56
C MET A 43 -3.61 -23.20 -15.77
N SER A 44 -4.59 -24.03 -15.40
CA SER A 44 -4.47 -25.48 -15.54
C SER A 44 -4.43 -25.94 -17.00
N GLN A 45 -4.90 -25.09 -17.92
CA GLN A 45 -4.97 -25.40 -19.34
C GLN A 45 -3.80 -24.85 -20.16
N VAL A 46 -2.85 -24.13 -19.56
CA VAL A 46 -1.76 -23.44 -20.30
C VAL A 46 -0.98 -24.40 -21.23
N SER A 47 -0.81 -25.66 -20.84
CA SER A 47 -0.09 -26.68 -21.63
C SER A 47 -0.95 -27.42 -22.67
N GLN A 48 -2.27 -27.21 -22.69
CA GLN A 48 -3.17 -27.91 -23.61
C GLN A 48 -3.14 -27.28 -25.03
N PRO A 49 -3.60 -27.99 -26.08
CA PRO A 49 -3.72 -27.44 -27.43
C PRO A 49 -4.73 -26.29 -27.53
N MET A 50 -4.36 -25.21 -28.22
CA MET A 50 -5.21 -24.01 -28.36
C MET A 50 -6.44 -24.28 -29.24
N THR A 51 -7.63 -24.38 -28.63
CA THR A 51 -8.92 -24.48 -29.36
C THR A 51 -9.50 -23.10 -29.65
N ALA A 52 -10.57 -23.03 -30.46
CA ALA A 52 -11.26 -21.77 -30.76
C ALA A 52 -11.89 -21.15 -29.51
N GLU A 53 -12.47 -21.98 -28.63
CA GLU A 53 -13.09 -21.57 -27.38
C GLU A 53 -12.05 -21.02 -26.40
N ARG A 54 -10.90 -21.69 -26.29
CA ARG A 54 -9.78 -21.26 -25.46
C ARG A 54 -9.17 -19.96 -25.95
N LYS A 55 -9.03 -19.81 -27.27
CA LYS A 55 -8.60 -18.55 -27.88
C LYS A 55 -9.58 -17.41 -27.57
N ALA A 56 -10.88 -17.67 -27.63
CA ALA A 56 -11.90 -16.68 -27.28
C ALA A 56 -11.86 -16.30 -25.78
N ALA A 57 -11.66 -17.25 -24.88
CA ALA A 57 -11.51 -17.00 -23.45
C ALA A 57 -10.23 -16.20 -23.13
N LEU A 58 -9.10 -16.58 -23.73
CA LEU A 58 -7.83 -15.85 -23.60
C LEU A 58 -7.97 -14.40 -24.08
N ASN A 59 -8.64 -14.18 -25.22
CA ASN A 59 -8.87 -12.82 -25.72
C ASN A 59 -9.70 -11.98 -24.74
N ARG A 60 -10.74 -12.55 -24.11
CA ARG A 60 -11.53 -11.85 -23.08
C ARG A 60 -10.69 -11.53 -21.85
N TYR A 61 -9.86 -12.49 -21.38
CA TYR A 61 -8.92 -12.22 -20.30
C TYR A 61 -7.97 -11.07 -20.64
N LEU A 62 -7.35 -11.11 -21.82
CA LEU A 62 -6.40 -10.08 -22.27
C LEU A 62 -7.07 -8.70 -22.40
N GLU A 63 -8.31 -8.64 -22.88
CA GLU A 63 -9.08 -7.40 -22.97
C GLU A 63 -9.37 -6.82 -21.57
N SER A 64 -9.87 -7.63 -20.64
CA SER A 64 -10.16 -7.20 -19.26
C SER A 64 -8.89 -6.85 -18.48
N ALA A 65 -7.82 -7.63 -18.65
CA ALA A 65 -6.51 -7.35 -18.05
C ALA A 65 -5.95 -6.03 -18.58
N GLY A 66 -6.07 -5.78 -19.90
CA GLY A 66 -5.69 -4.50 -20.51
C GLY A 66 -6.43 -3.31 -19.89
N LYS A 67 -7.76 -3.41 -19.76
CA LYS A 67 -8.57 -2.38 -19.08
C LYS A 67 -8.13 -2.16 -17.63
N TYR A 68 -7.78 -3.23 -16.91
CA TYR A 68 -7.27 -3.10 -15.54
C TYR A 68 -5.90 -2.42 -15.49
N PHE A 69 -5.00 -2.71 -16.43
CA PHE A 69 -3.70 -2.03 -16.52
C PHE A 69 -3.86 -0.52 -16.74
N ASP A 70 -4.85 -0.10 -17.54
CA ASP A 70 -5.17 1.32 -17.71
C ASP A 70 -5.63 2.00 -16.40
N LEU A 71 -6.14 1.23 -15.44
CA LEU A 71 -6.59 1.72 -14.13
C LEU A 71 -5.49 1.70 -13.07
N LYS A 72 -4.29 1.19 -13.36
CA LYS A 72 -3.21 1.08 -12.36
C LYS A 72 -2.79 2.41 -11.75
N PHE A 73 -2.75 3.46 -12.56
CA PHE A 73 -2.45 4.79 -12.05
C PHE A 73 -3.56 5.31 -11.13
N SER A 74 -4.82 5.08 -11.49
CA SER A 74 -5.98 5.43 -10.65
C SER A 74 -5.95 4.67 -9.32
N GLU A 75 -5.65 3.37 -9.36
CA GLU A 75 -5.44 2.54 -8.16
C GLU A 75 -4.36 3.16 -7.27
N ALA A 76 -3.19 3.47 -7.83
CA ALA A 76 -2.09 4.10 -7.11
C ALA A 76 -2.48 5.43 -6.45
N MET A 77 -3.25 6.29 -7.15
CA MET A 77 -3.73 7.57 -6.59
C MET A 77 -4.68 7.37 -5.41
N LEU A 78 -5.62 6.43 -5.52
CA LEU A 78 -6.58 6.11 -4.46
C LEU A 78 -5.88 5.54 -3.23
N VAL A 79 -4.94 4.60 -3.44
CA VAL A 79 -4.15 4.04 -2.34
C VAL A 79 -3.23 5.08 -1.71
N GLY A 80 -2.57 5.90 -2.52
CA GLY A 80 -1.75 7.01 -2.04
C GLY A 80 -2.52 7.99 -1.17
N ALA A 81 -3.77 8.28 -1.52
CA ALA A 81 -4.66 9.10 -0.69
C ALA A 81 -4.97 8.45 0.66
N ILE A 82 -5.23 7.14 0.70
CA ILE A 82 -5.42 6.38 1.96
C ILE A 82 -4.14 6.46 2.83
N LEU A 83 -2.97 6.19 2.23
CA LEU A 83 -1.68 6.27 2.91
C LEU A 83 -1.39 7.69 3.42
N GLN A 84 -1.78 8.73 2.68
CA GLN A 84 -1.63 10.12 3.10
C GLN A 84 -2.49 10.44 4.33
N VAL A 85 -3.73 9.93 4.39
CA VAL A 85 -4.60 10.08 5.57
C VAL A 85 -4.00 9.33 6.76
N ALA A 86 -3.56 8.09 6.57
CA ALA A 86 -2.90 7.29 7.61
C ALA A 86 -1.65 8.00 8.17
N TYR A 87 -0.80 8.50 7.26
CA TYR A 87 0.42 9.23 7.59
C TYR A 87 0.12 10.46 8.43
N MET A 88 -0.89 11.24 8.05
CA MET A 88 -1.26 12.45 8.78
C MET A 88 -1.82 12.13 10.17
N ALA A 89 -2.60 11.06 10.34
CA ALA A 89 -3.06 10.61 11.65
C ALA A 89 -1.88 10.32 12.59
N ILE A 90 -0.92 9.51 12.14
CA ILE A 90 0.26 9.16 12.95
C ILE A 90 1.08 10.42 13.26
N ARG A 91 1.33 11.27 12.26
CA ARG A 91 2.10 12.51 12.44
C ARG A 91 1.47 13.45 13.47
N LEU A 92 0.15 13.55 13.48
CA LEU A 92 -0.58 14.49 14.35
C LEU A 92 -0.77 13.94 15.77
N TYR A 93 -0.99 12.63 15.92
CA TYR A 93 -1.48 12.06 17.19
C TYR A 93 -0.56 11.01 17.82
N SER A 94 0.46 10.51 17.11
CA SER A 94 1.44 9.63 17.74
C SER A 94 2.19 10.37 18.85
N ARG A 95 2.27 9.74 20.01
CA ARG A 95 3.02 10.24 21.17
C ARG A 95 4.42 9.66 21.26
N ASN A 96 4.81 8.81 20.31
CA ASN A 96 6.13 8.19 20.33
C ASN A 96 7.22 9.22 20.00
N ASN A 97 8.17 9.36 20.92
CA ASN A 97 9.30 10.28 20.83
C ASN A 97 10.64 9.57 21.02
N SER A 98 10.65 8.23 20.95
CA SER A 98 11.84 7.39 21.12
C SER A 98 11.96 6.39 19.98
N ILE A 99 13.15 5.85 19.75
CA ILE A 99 13.38 4.79 18.77
C ILE A 99 13.43 3.46 19.52
N PRO A 100 12.40 2.60 19.41
CA PRO A 100 12.44 1.26 19.97
C PRO A 100 13.57 0.43 19.34
N THR A 101 14.05 -0.59 20.05
CA THR A 101 15.14 -1.46 19.57
C THR A 101 14.85 -2.05 18.19
N SER A 102 13.60 -2.44 17.91
CA SER A 102 13.23 -3.01 16.61
C SER A 102 13.29 -2.00 15.46
N CYS A 103 13.28 -0.70 15.75
CA CYS A 103 13.39 0.36 14.76
C CYS A 103 14.83 0.83 14.56
N ALA A 104 15.76 0.48 15.45
CA ALA A 104 17.11 1.05 15.49
C ALA A 104 17.93 0.76 14.21
N VAL A 105 17.64 -0.33 13.51
CA VAL A 105 18.28 -0.67 12.23
C VAL A 105 17.69 0.09 11.05
N LEU A 106 16.43 0.53 11.16
CA LEU A 106 15.70 1.23 10.09
C LEU A 106 15.81 2.75 10.21
N VAL A 107 15.81 3.28 11.43
CA VAL A 107 15.72 4.72 11.73
C VAL A 107 16.94 5.17 12.51
N ALA A 108 17.68 6.13 11.95
CA ALA A 108 18.76 6.81 12.65
C ALA A 108 18.21 7.83 13.65
N SER A 109 18.90 8.03 14.78
CA SER A 109 18.53 9.02 15.80
C SER A 109 18.48 10.46 15.29
N SER A 110 19.16 10.76 14.18
CA SER A 110 19.11 12.07 13.52
C SER A 110 17.80 12.32 12.75
N ASN A 111 16.99 11.28 12.47
CA ASN A 111 15.78 11.43 11.66
C ASN A 111 14.52 11.59 12.53
N MET A 112 14.40 12.79 13.13
CA MET A 112 13.29 13.15 14.03
C MET A 112 11.90 12.98 13.40
N SER A 113 11.80 13.06 12.07
CA SER A 113 10.52 12.99 11.35
C SER A 113 9.90 11.59 11.30
N ALA A 114 10.73 10.55 11.38
CA ALA A 114 10.30 9.16 11.32
C ALA A 114 10.05 8.55 12.71
N ILE A 115 10.54 9.18 13.78
CA ILE A 115 10.38 8.69 15.16
C ILE A 115 8.89 8.46 15.52
N PRO A 116 7.95 9.37 15.23
CA PRO A 116 6.54 9.14 15.57
C PRO A 116 5.93 7.91 14.89
N PHE A 117 6.54 7.42 13.81
CA PHE A 117 6.11 6.27 13.02
C PHE A 117 6.70 4.95 13.50
N CYS A 118 7.63 4.98 14.46
CA CYS A 118 8.18 3.78 15.11
C CYS A 118 7.19 3.15 16.09
N ILE A 119 5.98 2.81 15.62
CA ILE A 119 4.85 2.33 16.42
C ILE A 119 4.12 1.18 15.72
N GLY A 120 3.38 0.41 16.52
CA GLY A 120 2.53 -0.68 16.05
C GLY A 120 3.18 -2.04 16.06
N GLN A 121 2.37 -3.05 15.76
CA GLN A 121 2.86 -4.40 15.55
C GLN A 121 3.82 -4.43 14.35
N GLU A 122 4.82 -5.30 14.42
CA GLU A 122 5.70 -5.57 13.29
C GLU A 122 5.02 -6.50 12.28
N ARG A 123 5.05 -6.10 11.01
CA ARG A 123 4.75 -6.95 9.86
C ARG A 123 6.00 -7.00 9.01
N HIS A 124 6.42 -8.21 8.64
CA HIS A 124 7.63 -8.38 7.81
C HIS A 124 8.88 -7.73 8.44
N GLY A 125 8.99 -7.79 9.78
CA GLY A 125 10.09 -7.18 10.53
C GLY A 125 10.09 -5.65 10.56
N VAL A 126 9.01 -4.99 10.11
CA VAL A 126 8.86 -3.53 10.11
C VAL A 126 7.60 -3.12 10.88
N PRO A 127 7.68 -2.18 11.83
CA PRO A 127 6.49 -1.61 12.46
C PRO A 127 5.54 -1.00 11.43
N ILE A 128 4.24 -1.25 11.58
CA ILE A 128 3.22 -0.75 10.65
C ILE A 128 3.33 0.77 10.42
N GLY A 129 3.60 1.56 11.46
CA GLY A 129 3.77 3.00 11.29
C GLY A 129 4.91 3.36 10.33
N LEU A 130 6.03 2.63 10.36
CA LEU A 130 7.16 2.85 9.45
C LEU A 130 6.86 2.39 8.02
N ILE A 131 6.04 1.34 7.85
CA ILE A 131 5.51 0.94 6.54
C ILE A 131 4.68 2.10 5.94
N VAL A 132 3.77 2.69 6.74
CA VAL A 132 2.99 3.87 6.31
C VAL A 132 3.88 5.05 5.94
N TYR A 133 4.89 5.35 6.76
CA TYR A 133 5.86 6.42 6.48
C TYR A 133 6.59 6.19 5.15
N ALA A 134 7.15 5.00 4.97
CA ALA A 134 7.91 4.67 3.77
C ALA A 134 7.04 4.71 2.52
N ALA A 135 5.86 4.09 2.56
CA ALA A 135 4.96 4.00 1.42
C ALA A 135 4.41 5.36 0.99
N ARG A 136 4.01 6.21 1.95
CA ARG A 136 3.57 7.58 1.64
C ARG A 136 4.70 8.41 1.03
N ASN A 137 5.94 8.25 1.50
CA ASN A 137 7.07 8.99 0.93
C ASN A 137 7.44 8.47 -0.44
N GLN A 138 7.46 7.15 -0.67
CA GLN A 138 7.65 6.58 -2.00
C GLN A 138 6.55 7.05 -2.95
N TYR A 139 5.28 7.03 -2.54
CA TYR A 139 4.16 7.51 -3.34
C TYR A 139 4.31 8.98 -3.77
N ASN A 140 4.70 9.88 -2.85
CA ASN A 140 4.80 11.31 -3.16
C ASN A 140 6.08 11.68 -3.94
N HIS A 141 7.09 10.82 -3.92
CA HIS A 141 8.41 11.04 -4.51
C HIS A 141 8.83 9.85 -5.39
N TRP A 142 7.86 9.25 -6.09
CA TRP A 142 8.02 8.00 -6.85
C TRP A 142 8.92 8.17 -8.08
N ASP A 143 9.07 9.41 -8.56
CA ASP A 143 9.93 9.84 -9.65
C ASP A 143 11.33 10.30 -9.18
N GLU A 144 11.59 10.26 -7.86
CA GLU A 144 12.86 10.65 -7.24
C GLU A 144 13.59 9.45 -6.66
N THR A 145 14.89 9.61 -6.37
CA THR A 145 15.64 8.59 -5.63
C THR A 145 15.12 8.49 -4.20
N PRO A 146 14.67 7.31 -3.73
CA PRO A 146 14.12 7.16 -2.39
C PRO A 146 15.13 7.54 -1.31
N HIS A 147 14.65 8.28 -0.30
CA HIS A 147 15.43 8.57 0.90
C HIS A 147 15.80 7.30 1.68
N ASP A 148 16.74 7.44 2.61
CA ASP A 148 17.34 6.30 3.32
C ASP A 148 16.34 5.41 4.06
N ILE A 149 15.35 6.01 4.75
CA ILE A 149 14.35 5.24 5.52
C ILE A 149 13.39 4.48 4.60
N PRO A 150 12.71 5.11 3.61
CA PRO A 150 11.93 4.37 2.63
C PRO A 150 12.72 3.22 2.01
N ARG A 151 13.96 3.46 1.58
CA ARG A 151 14.81 2.41 1.01
C ARG A 151 15.03 1.23 1.97
N LYS A 152 15.39 1.49 3.23
CA LYS A 152 15.57 0.43 4.24
C LYS A 152 14.29 -0.36 4.51
N VAL A 153 13.15 0.33 4.61
CA VAL A 153 11.85 -0.31 4.81
C VAL A 153 11.50 -1.19 3.62
N PHE A 154 11.61 -0.68 2.39
CA PHE A 154 11.33 -1.45 1.19
C PHE A 154 12.30 -2.63 1.02
N SER A 155 13.59 -2.49 1.35
CA SER A 155 14.52 -3.63 1.38
C SER A 155 14.10 -4.71 2.39
N ALA A 156 13.61 -4.32 3.57
CA ALA A 156 13.10 -5.28 4.56
C ALA A 156 11.81 -5.98 4.08
N LEU A 157 10.94 -5.24 3.39
CA LEU A 157 9.77 -5.82 2.73
C LEU A 157 10.19 -6.79 1.63
N SER A 158 11.04 -6.39 0.68
CA SER A 158 11.54 -7.27 -0.40
C SER A 158 12.13 -8.57 0.16
N ALA A 159 13.01 -8.48 1.17
CA ALA A 159 13.61 -9.66 1.81
C ALA A 159 12.55 -10.60 2.43
N SER A 160 11.45 -10.05 2.96
CA SER A 160 10.35 -10.84 3.53
C SER A 160 9.49 -11.53 2.47
N PHE A 161 9.59 -11.11 1.21
CA PHE A 161 8.84 -11.65 0.08
C PHE A 161 9.73 -12.37 -0.95
N GLU A 162 11.04 -12.50 -0.72
CA GLU A 162 12.03 -13.07 -1.65
C GLU A 162 11.69 -14.50 -2.12
N HIS A 163 11.00 -15.29 -1.30
CA HIS A 163 10.57 -16.65 -1.68
C HIS A 163 9.17 -16.71 -2.31
N ASN A 164 8.52 -15.56 -2.47
CA ASN A 164 7.24 -15.45 -3.14
C ASN A 164 7.47 -15.02 -4.60
N VAL A 165 7.45 -16.00 -5.49
CA VAL A 165 7.65 -15.82 -6.94
C VAL A 165 6.67 -14.80 -7.55
N LEU A 166 5.52 -14.55 -6.90
CA LEU A 166 4.53 -13.55 -7.33
C LEU A 166 4.76 -12.15 -6.74
N ALA A 167 5.68 -12.01 -5.79
CA ALA A 167 6.00 -10.76 -5.09
C ALA A 167 7.45 -10.30 -5.26
N ASP A 168 8.27 -11.04 -6.01
CA ASP A 168 9.71 -10.84 -6.21
C ASP A 168 10.09 -9.42 -6.71
N LEU A 169 9.14 -8.70 -7.31
CA LEU A 169 9.34 -7.31 -7.78
C LEU A 169 8.42 -6.28 -7.11
N ALA A 170 7.56 -6.71 -6.18
CA ALA A 170 6.50 -5.87 -5.59
C ALA A 170 7.03 -4.75 -4.68
N PHE A 171 8.32 -4.81 -4.29
CA PHE A 171 8.97 -3.83 -3.41
C PHE A 171 10.38 -3.43 -3.88
N GLU A 172 10.77 -3.80 -5.10
CA GLU A 172 12.10 -3.51 -5.64
C GLU A 172 12.20 -2.08 -6.17
N LEU A 173 12.70 -1.17 -5.34
CA LEU A 173 12.85 0.25 -5.69
C LEU A 173 13.88 0.50 -6.80
N SER A 174 14.77 -0.45 -7.11
CA SER A 174 15.70 -0.34 -8.24
C SER A 174 15.08 -0.74 -9.58
N ASN A 175 13.79 -1.05 -9.62
CA ASN A 175 13.11 -1.39 -10.86
C ASN A 175 13.20 -0.19 -11.84
N PRO A 176 13.72 -0.38 -13.06
CA PRO A 176 13.89 0.71 -14.03
C PRO A 176 12.56 1.24 -14.58
N THR A 177 11.45 0.54 -14.34
CA THR A 177 10.10 1.05 -14.64
C THR A 177 9.61 1.91 -13.49
N ILE A 178 9.19 3.14 -13.78
CA ILE A 178 8.69 4.06 -12.74
C ILE A 178 7.37 3.49 -12.20
N ASN A 179 7.42 2.89 -11.01
CA ASN A 179 6.29 2.23 -10.38
C ASN A 179 5.93 2.88 -9.04
N VAL A 180 4.63 2.99 -8.81
CA VAL A 180 4.07 3.41 -7.53
C VAL A 180 3.66 2.15 -6.78
N TYR A 181 4.36 1.84 -5.69
CA TYR A 181 4.17 0.60 -4.92
C TYR A 181 3.07 0.71 -3.85
N ALA A 182 2.26 1.76 -3.92
CA ALA A 182 1.25 2.07 -2.93
C ALA A 182 0.26 0.90 -2.76
N SER A 183 -0.23 0.34 -3.88
CA SER A 183 -1.14 -0.81 -3.90
C SER A 183 -0.56 -2.04 -3.22
N GLU A 184 0.67 -2.40 -3.58
CA GLU A 184 1.36 -3.57 -3.05
C GLU A 184 1.58 -3.42 -1.55
N VAL A 185 1.96 -2.22 -1.09
CA VAL A 185 2.08 -1.96 0.35
C VAL A 185 0.74 -2.06 1.05
N LEU A 186 -0.32 -1.40 0.57
CA LEU A 186 -1.63 -1.42 1.22
C LEU A 186 -2.20 -2.84 1.33
N LEU A 187 -2.05 -3.65 0.26
CA LEU A 187 -2.70 -4.96 0.16
C LEU A 187 -1.89 -6.11 0.72
N LEU A 188 -0.57 -6.10 0.47
CA LEU A 188 0.30 -7.23 0.82
C LEU A 188 1.02 -6.98 2.15
N ALA A 189 1.62 -5.81 2.32
CA ALA A 189 2.38 -5.51 3.54
C ALA A 189 1.47 -5.08 4.71
N LEU A 190 0.45 -4.27 4.43
CA LEU A 190 -0.50 -3.77 5.44
C LEU A 190 -1.77 -4.62 5.53
N GLY A 191 -2.18 -5.32 4.48
CA GLY A 191 -3.42 -6.11 4.52
C GLY A 191 -4.69 -5.27 4.72
N TRP A 192 -4.65 -3.98 4.45
CA TRP A 192 -5.79 -3.07 4.57
C TRP A 192 -6.69 -3.18 3.34
N ARG A 193 -7.48 -4.25 3.29
CA ARG A 193 -8.35 -4.59 2.14
C ARG A 193 -9.71 -3.89 2.19
N SER A 194 -10.01 -3.21 3.29
CA SER A 194 -11.26 -2.48 3.49
C SER A 194 -11.08 -1.33 4.46
N TYR A 195 -12.03 -0.39 4.44
CA TYR A 195 -12.08 0.69 5.43
C TYR A 195 -12.05 0.17 6.87
N ASP A 196 -12.73 -0.94 7.17
CA ASP A 196 -12.82 -1.46 8.53
C ASP A 196 -11.48 -2.03 9.01
N THR A 197 -10.78 -2.79 8.15
CA THR A 197 -9.43 -3.29 8.46
C THR A 197 -8.43 -2.15 8.68
N TYR A 198 -8.47 -1.14 7.80
CA TYR A 198 -7.70 0.09 7.95
C TYR A 198 -8.00 0.81 9.28
N LEU A 199 -9.28 1.05 9.57
CA LEU A 199 -9.68 1.82 10.75
C LEU A 199 -9.32 1.08 12.03
N ALA A 200 -9.55 -0.23 12.09
CA ALA A 200 -9.22 -1.05 13.25
C ALA A 200 -7.72 -0.97 13.58
N GLU A 201 -6.87 -1.11 12.56
CA GLU A 201 -5.42 -0.99 12.71
C GLU A 201 -5.03 0.41 13.18
N MET A 202 -5.51 1.45 12.49
CA MET A 202 -5.16 2.84 12.80
C MET A 202 -5.62 3.27 14.19
N LYS A 203 -6.75 2.76 14.67
CA LYS A 203 -7.17 2.95 16.06
C LYS A 203 -6.22 2.26 17.03
N SER A 204 -5.86 1.00 16.78
CA SER A 204 -4.93 0.26 17.65
C SER A 204 -3.54 0.93 17.77
N LEU A 205 -3.15 1.74 16.79
CA LEU A 205 -1.90 2.49 16.82
C LEU A 205 -1.96 3.77 17.67
N LEU A 206 -3.13 4.41 17.79
CA LEU A 206 -3.25 5.80 18.25
C LEU A 206 -4.23 6.02 19.41
N ILE A 207 -5.03 5.02 19.76
CA ILE A 207 -6.06 5.05 20.82
C ILE A 207 -5.78 3.90 21.78
#